data_AF-A0A1R3FXB3-F1
#
_entry.id   AF-A0A1R3FXB3-F1
#
_cell.length_a   1.000
_cell.length_b   1.000
_cell.length_c   1.000
_cell.angle_alpha   90.00
_cell.angle_beta   90.00
_cell.angle_gamma   90.00
#
_symmetry.space_group_name_H-M   'P 1'
#
loop_
_entity.id
_entity.type
_entity.pdbx_description
1 polymer ?
#
loop_
_entity_poly.entity_id
_entity_poly.type
_entity_poly.pdbx_seq_one_letter_code
_entity_poly.pdbx_strand_id
1 'polypeptide(L)' 'MTIIAPDESPNTDGIHIGRSSEITIIDSTISTGDDCVSLGGGSQNVTIRRVTCGPGH' A
#
# COMPACT_ATOMS: atom_id res chain seq x y z
N MET A 1 -10.49 -0.76 4.28
CA MET A 1 -10.10 0.67 4.32
C MET A 1 -10.12 1.23 2.91
N THR A 2 -10.31 2.54 2.74
CA THR A 2 -10.27 3.18 1.41
C THR A 2 -9.27 4.34 1.42
N ILE A 3 -8.30 4.31 0.50
CA ILE A 3 -7.29 5.37 0.29
C ILE A 3 -7.40 5.80 -1.17
N ILE A 4 -7.52 7.10 -1.42
CA ILE A 4 -7.71 7.66 -2.76
C ILE A 4 -6.83 8.90 -2.93
N ALA A 5 -6.07 8.93 -4.00
CA ALA A 5 -5.37 10.08 -4.54
C ALA A 5 -5.56 10.11 -6.07
N PRO A 6 -5.32 11.26 -6.74
CA PRO A 6 -5.31 11.34 -8.20
C PRO A 6 -4.30 10.36 -8.82
N ASP A 7 -4.63 9.84 -10.00
CA ASP A 7 -3.78 8.91 -10.77
C ASP A 7 -2.43 9.57 -11.13
N GLU A 8 -2.49 10.80 -11.63
CA GLU A 8 -1.31 11.61 -11.94
C GLU A 8 -0.60 12.22 -10.72
N SER A 9 -0.81 11.71 -9.50
CA SER A 9 -0.13 12.19 -8.28
C SER A 9 1.17 11.41 -8.03
N PRO A 10 2.33 11.89 -8.50
CA PRO A 10 3.59 11.13 -8.43
C PRO A 10 4.06 10.94 -6.99
N ASN A 11 4.75 9.84 -6.69
CA ASN A 11 5.32 9.53 -5.37
C ASN A 11 4.26 9.46 -4.26
N THR A 12 3.01 9.15 -4.62
CA THR A 12 1.93 8.98 -3.65
C THR A 12 1.73 7.49 -3.42
N ASP A 13 2.47 6.94 -2.47
CA ASP A 13 2.24 5.56 -2.03
C ASP A 13 0.94 5.50 -1.21
N GLY A 14 0.19 4.40 -1.33
CA GLY A 14 -0.97 4.15 -0.49
C GLY A 14 -0.58 3.82 0.95
N ILE A 15 0.22 2.77 1.13
CA ILE A 15 0.74 2.35 2.44
C ILE A 15 2.21 1.96 2.32
N HIS A 16 3.09 2.71 2.99
CA HIS A 16 4.51 2.36 3.10
C HIS A 16 4.80 1.65 4.44
N ILE A 17 5.37 0.44 4.39
CA ILE A 17 5.77 -0.34 5.58
C ILE A 17 7.29 -0.49 5.62
N GLY A 18 7.94 0.13 6.61
CA GLY A 18 9.38 -0.03 6.86
C GLY A 18 9.68 -0.54 8.27
N ARG A 19 10.72 -1.39 8.41
CA ARG A 19 11.26 -1.89 9.70
C ARG A 19 10.18 -2.30 10.71
N SER A 20 9.14 -2.99 10.25
CA SER A 20 7.97 -3.35 11.05
C SER A 20 7.76 -4.86 11.09
N SER A 21 7.02 -5.37 12.08
CA SER A 21 6.69 -6.79 12.19
C SER A 21 5.22 -7.02 12.48
N GLU A 22 4.70 -8.19 12.08
CA GLU A 22 3.32 -8.62 12.35
C GLU A 22 2.24 -7.67 11.78
N ILE A 23 2.47 -7.16 10.57
CA ILE A 23 1.54 -6.25 9.90
C ILE A 23 0.52 -7.03 9.09
N THR A 24 -0.76 -6.67 9.19
CA THR A 24 -1.85 -7.25 8.40
C THR A 24 -2.66 -6.15 7.71
N ILE A 25 -2.67 -6.15 6.37
CA ILE A 25 -3.52 -5.29 5.55
C ILE A 25 -4.55 -6.18 4.85
N ILE A 26 -5.84 -5.95 5.15
CA ILE A 26 -6.93 -6.73 4.56
C ILE A 26 -8.10 -5.86 4.12
N ASP A 27 -8.90 -6.36 3.17
CA ASP A 27 -10.20 -5.79 2.78
C ASP A 27 -10.15 -4.29 2.51
N SER A 28 -9.26 -3.90 1.62
CA SER A 28 -8.97 -2.49 1.36
C SER A 28 -8.95 -2.16 -0.13
N THR A 29 -9.31 -0.92 -0.44
CA THR A 29 -9.21 -0.35 -1.79
C THR A 29 -8.27 0.84 -1.72
N ILE A 30 -7.19 0.78 -2.49
CA ILE A 30 -6.15 1.78 -2.51
C ILE A 30 -5.95 2.21 -3.96
N SER A 31 -6.24 3.47 -4.21
CA SER A 31 -6.12 4.10 -5.52
C SER A 31 -5.22 5.29 -5.40
N THR A 32 -4.00 5.16 -5.86
CA THR A 32 -2.96 6.19 -5.78
C THR A 32 -2.22 6.31 -7.11
N GLY A 33 -1.39 7.33 -7.26
CA GLY A 33 -0.56 7.53 -8.46
C GLY A 33 0.80 6.84 -8.43
N ASP A 34 1.12 6.18 -7.32
CA ASP A 34 2.31 5.34 -7.17
C ASP A 34 1.96 4.06 -6.40
N ASP A 35 2.94 3.40 -5.77
CA ASP A 35 2.80 2.12 -5.08
C ASP A 35 1.55 2.02 -4.18
N CYS A 36 0.66 1.08 -4.49
CA CYS A 36 -0.50 0.75 -3.67
C CYS A 36 -0.08 0.37 -2.23
N VAL A 37 0.93 -0.49 -2.12
CA VAL A 37 1.59 -0.84 -0.86
C VAL A 37 3.08 -1.04 -1.14
N SER A 38 3.93 -0.25 -0.48
CA SER A 38 5.39 -0.36 -0.61
C SER A 38 6.02 -0.97 0.65
N LEU A 39 7.00 -1.85 0.47
CA LEU A 39 7.69 -2.57 1.54
C LEU A 39 9.16 -2.15 1.62
N GLY A 40 9.48 -1.35 2.64
CA GLY A 40 10.83 -0.99 3.01
C GLY A 40 11.58 -2.11 3.74
N GLY A 41 12.92 -1.99 3.77
CA GLY A 41 13.80 -2.98 4.39
C GLY A 41 13.58 -3.19 5.89
N GLY A 42 13.89 -4.40 6.36
CA GLY A 42 13.77 -4.79 7.77
C GLY A 42 12.35 -5.16 8.22
N SER A 43 11.38 -5.15 7.30
CA SER A 43 10.02 -5.60 7.58
C SER A 43 9.92 -7.14 7.56
N GLN A 44 9.18 -7.71 8.51
CA GLN A 44 9.02 -9.15 8.69
C GLN A 44 7.56 -9.49 8.95
N ASN A 45 7.10 -10.68 8.55
CA ASN A 45 5.75 -11.18 8.82
C ASN A 45 4.63 -10.18 8.43
N VAL A 46 4.65 -9.75 7.16
CA VAL A 46 3.63 -8.89 6.59
C VAL A 46 2.64 -9.72 5.78
N THR A 47 1.35 -9.59 6.09
CA THR A 47 0.25 -10.23 5.38
C THR A 47 -0.60 -9.20 4.65
N ILE A 48 -0.75 -9.35 3.34
CA ILE A 48 -1.61 -8.50 2.50
C ILE A 48 -2.63 -9.40 1.80
N ARG A 49 -3.93 -9.15 1.98
CA ARG A 49 -4.99 -10.02 1.42
C ARG A 49 -6.27 -9.26 1.10
N ARG A 50 -6.90 -9.54 -0.05
CA ARG A 50 -8.11 -8.83 -0.52
C ARG A 50 -7.91 -7.31 -0.53
N VAL A 51 -6.76 -6.87 -1.06
CA VAL A 51 -6.49 -5.47 -1.34
C VAL A 51 -6.71 -5.26 -2.84
N THR A 52 -7.53 -4.27 -3.19
CA THR A 52 -7.73 -3.80 -4.56
C THR A 52 -6.83 -2.59 -4.78
N CYS A 53 -5.98 -2.65 -5.79
CA CYS A 53 -5.01 -1.61 -6.14
C CYS A 53 -5.30 -1.03 -7.53
N GLY A 54 -4.86 0.21 -7.74
CA GLY A 54 -4.86 0.88 -9.04
C GLY A 54 -5.51 2.26 -8.96
N PRO A 55 -5.07 3.23 -9.80
CA PRO A 55 -4.36 3.03 -11.07
C PRO A 55 -2.82 2.99 -11.03
N GLY A 56 -2.18 3.41 -9.94
CA GLY A 56 -0.72 3.41 -9.78
C GLY A 56 -0.05 2.03 -9.74
N HIS A 57 1.17 1.98 -9.18
CA HIS A 57 2.03 0.80 -9.15
C HIS A 57 1.62 -0.27 -8.11
#